data_AF-A0A644YKN3-F1
#
_entry.id   AF-A0A644YKN3-F1
#
_cell.length_a   1.000
_cell.length_b   1.000
_cell.length_c   1.000
_cell.angle_alpha   90.00
_cell.angle_beta   90.00
_cell.angle_gamma   90.00
#
_symmetry.space_group_name_H-M   'P 1'
#
loop_
_entity.id
_entity.type
_entity.pdbx_description
1 polymer ?
#
loop_
_entity_poly.entity_id
_entity_poly.type
_entity_poly.pdbx_seq_one_letter_code
_entity_poly.pdbx_strand_id
1 'polypeptide(L)'
;MAAQEGVVLGEVAVRRGQLDTVHYAAKVNYTLVIESGSQSDVMVTTVVIEHVEAPVSKGQEVGHLDITYRNQLQGQVPLVATEDIVRGNWLKILWQIVSEFFNKMIRFNS
;
A
#
# COMPACT_ATOMS: atom_id res chain seq x y z
N MET A 1 -16.82 -14.80 -9.00
CA MET A 1 -16.32 -13.99 -7.86
C MET A 1 -15.91 -12.64 -8.39
N ALA A 2 -16.46 -11.55 -7.84
CA ALA A 2 -16.09 -10.19 -8.24
C ALA A 2 -15.13 -9.62 -7.20
N ALA A 3 -13.89 -9.30 -7.59
CA ALA A 3 -13.01 -8.49 -6.77
C ALA A 3 -13.42 -7.03 -6.96
N GLN A 4 -14.03 -6.42 -5.94
CA GLN A 4 -14.51 -5.04 -5.98
C GLN A 4 -13.41 -4.06 -5.56
N GLU A 5 -13.28 -2.94 -6.28
CA GLU A 5 -12.41 -1.79 -5.99
C GLU A 5 -12.71 -1.23 -4.62
N GLY A 6 -11.67 -0.97 -3.84
CA GLY A 6 -11.80 -0.37 -2.51
C GLY A 6 -12.22 -1.32 -1.41
N VAL A 7 -12.35 -2.63 -1.67
CA VAL A 7 -12.43 -3.61 -0.59
C VAL A 7 -11.04 -3.74 0.03
N VAL A 8 -10.93 -3.44 1.33
CA VAL A 8 -9.73 -3.72 2.11
C VAL A 8 -9.52 -5.23 2.06
N LEU A 9 -8.48 -5.66 1.35
CA LEU A 9 -8.17 -7.08 1.18
C LEU A 9 -7.40 -7.62 2.38
N GLY A 10 -6.72 -6.73 3.11
CA GLY A 10 -6.03 -7.03 4.34
C GLY A 10 -5.17 -5.86 4.82
N GLU A 11 -4.30 -6.17 5.77
CA GLU A 11 -3.33 -5.27 6.35
C GLU A 11 -1.92 -5.85 6.21
N VAL A 12 -0.93 -4.99 5.99
CA VAL A 12 0.48 -5.36 5.94
C VAL A 12 1.23 -4.66 7.07
N ALA A 13 2.14 -5.38 7.70
CA ALA A 13 2.94 -4.85 8.81
C ALA A 13 3.91 -3.78 8.29
N VAL A 14 3.94 -2.63 8.96
CA VAL A 14 4.83 -1.52 8.64
C VAL A 14 5.94 -1.45 9.67
N ARG A 15 7.19 -1.64 9.23
CA ARG A 15 8.37 -1.44 10.07
C ARG A 15 8.76 0.02 10.12
N ARG A 16 9.09 0.50 11.32
CA ARG A 16 9.57 1.88 11.60
C ARG A 16 8.55 2.98 11.23
N GLY A 17 7.29 2.59 11.04
CA GLY A 17 6.18 3.51 10.85
C GLY A 17 5.77 4.19 12.15
N GLN A 18 4.97 5.25 12.02
CA GLN A 18 4.19 5.78 13.12
C GLN A 18 3.11 4.78 13.57
N LEU A 19 2.64 3.96 12.63
CA LEU A 19 1.75 2.83 12.83
C LEU A 19 2.49 1.56 12.44
N ASP A 20 2.20 0.46 13.14
CA ASP A 20 2.81 -0.84 12.90
C ASP A 20 2.12 -1.65 11.78
N THR A 21 1.02 -1.15 11.24
CA THR A 21 0.25 -1.77 10.14
C THR A 21 -0.33 -0.72 9.19
N VAL A 22 -0.59 -1.13 7.94
CA VAL A 22 -1.29 -0.32 6.93
C VAL A 22 -2.25 -1.18 6.13
N HIS A 23 -3.46 -0.65 5.90
CA HIS A 23 -4.45 -1.32 5.08
C HIS A 23 -4.13 -1.18 3.59
N TYR A 24 -4.31 -2.26 2.85
CA TYR A 24 -4.17 -2.27 1.40
C TYR A 24 -5.44 -2.67 0.68
N ALA A 25 -5.64 -2.09 -0.50
CA ALA A 25 -6.78 -2.37 -1.36
C ALA A 25 -6.30 -2.58 -2.80
N ALA A 26 -7.12 -3.27 -3.60
CA ALA A 26 -6.88 -3.38 -5.02
C ALA A 26 -6.97 -2.01 -5.69
N LYS A 27 -5.94 -1.65 -6.48
CA LYS A 27 -5.91 -0.38 -7.21
C LYS A 27 -6.99 -0.31 -8.29
N VAL A 28 -7.34 -1.47 -8.87
CA VAL A 28 -8.27 -1.57 -10.00
C VAL A 28 -9.29 -2.69 -9.83
N ASN A 29 -10.47 -2.51 -10.41
CA ASN A 29 -11.58 -3.46 -10.41
C ASN A 29 -11.25 -4.51 -11.46
N TYR A 30 -10.91 -5.71 -11.03
CA TYR A 30 -10.70 -6.80 -11.97
C TYR A 30 -11.91 -7.73 -11.98
N THR A 31 -12.71 -7.59 -13.04
CA THR A 31 -13.84 -8.47 -13.30
C THR A 31 -13.44 -9.45 -14.40
N LEU A 32 -13.20 -10.70 -14.02
CA LEU A 32 -13.01 -11.77 -14.98
C LEU A 32 -14.37 -12.36 -15.36
N VAL A 33 -14.76 -12.19 -16.62
CA VAL A 33 -15.97 -12.83 -17.17
C VAL A 33 -15.63 -14.27 -17.51
N ILE A 34 -16.17 -15.22 -16.75
CA ILE A 34 -16.00 -16.66 -16.96
C ILE A 34 -17.34 -17.31 -17.30
N GLU A 35 -17.30 -18.35 -18.13
CA GLU A 35 -18.50 -19.13 -18.43
C GLU A 35 -19.04 -19.80 -17.16
N SER A 36 -20.37 -19.78 -17.02
CA SER A 36 -21.10 -20.38 -15.91
C SER A 36 -20.86 -21.90 -15.88
N GLY A 37 -19.88 -22.32 -15.07
CA GLY A 37 -19.46 -23.72 -14.96
C GLY A 37 -17.95 -23.90 -14.71
N SER A 38 -17.12 -22.92 -15.10
CA SER A 38 -15.66 -22.96 -14.90
C SER A 38 -15.18 -22.11 -13.71
N GLN A 39 -16.01 -21.94 -12.68
CA GLN A 39 -15.59 -21.24 -11.46
C GLN A 39 -14.46 -21.98 -10.73
N SER A 40 -14.41 -23.30 -10.87
CA SER A 40 -13.40 -24.18 -10.25
C SER A 40 -12.00 -24.04 -10.84
N ASP A 41 -11.89 -23.52 -12.07
CA ASP A 41 -10.61 -23.36 -12.81
C ASP A 41 -9.94 -22.01 -12.57
N VAL A 42 -10.54 -21.15 -11.74
CA VAL A 42 -9.99 -19.84 -11.39
C VAL A 42 -9.19 -19.98 -10.11
N MET A 43 -7.90 -19.65 -10.18
CA MET A 43 -7.00 -19.61 -9.04
C MET A 43 -6.52 -18.18 -8.85
N VAL A 44 -6.84 -17.60 -7.69
CA VAL A 44 -6.40 -16.26 -7.31
C VAL A 44 -5.29 -16.39 -6.28
N THR A 45 -4.08 -16.00 -6.66
CA THR A 45 -2.94 -16.00 -5.77
C THR A 45 -2.70 -14.58 -5.28
N THR A 46 -2.74 -14.38 -3.96
CA THR A 46 -2.41 -13.09 -3.35
C THR A 46 -0.92 -13.06 -3.02
N VAL A 47 -0.18 -12.15 -3.66
CA VAL A 47 1.24 -11.94 -3.41
C VAL A 47 1.40 -10.59 -2.75
N VAL A 48 1.52 -10.59 -1.43
CA VAL A 48 1.77 -9.39 -0.63
C VAL A 48 3.09 -9.55 0.10
N ILE A 49 3.87 -8.48 0.21
CA ILE A 49 5.09 -8.49 1.02
C ILE A 49 4.73 -8.61 2.50
N GLU A 50 5.48 -9.40 3.27
CA GLU A 50 5.20 -9.63 4.69
C GLU A 50 5.34 -8.36 5.53
N HIS A 51 6.26 -7.47 5.13
CA HIS A 51 6.49 -6.20 5.79
C HIS A 51 6.91 -5.10 4.81
N VAL A 52 6.43 -3.89 5.05
CA VAL A 52 6.85 -2.66 4.36
C VAL A 52 7.68 -1.79 5.28
N GLU A 53 8.71 -1.13 4.78
CA GLU A 53 9.42 -0.10 5.54
C GLU A 53 8.73 1.25 5.37
N ALA A 54 8.53 1.98 6.47
CA ALA A 54 8.09 3.37 6.41
C ALA A 54 9.15 4.28 5.75
N PRO A 55 8.78 5.42 5.15
CA PRO A 55 7.41 5.91 4.99
C PRO A 55 6.65 5.13 3.90
N VAL A 56 5.40 4.78 4.19
CA VAL A 56 4.47 4.22 3.20
C VAL A 56 3.58 5.35 2.72
N SER A 57 3.47 5.54 1.41
CA SER A 57 2.55 6.55 0.85
C SER A 57 1.24 5.90 0.44
N LYS A 58 0.13 6.62 0.54
CA LYS A 58 -1.14 6.20 -0.04
C LYS A 58 -0.97 6.01 -1.55
N GLY A 59 -1.43 4.88 -2.06
CA GLY A 59 -1.23 4.47 -3.45
C GLY A 59 0.09 3.74 -3.70
N GLN A 60 0.95 3.58 -2.68
CA GLN A 60 2.18 2.78 -2.81
C GLN A 60 1.84 1.32 -2.99
N GLU A 61 2.44 0.69 -3.98
CA GLU A 61 2.27 -0.74 -4.24
C GLU A 61 2.91 -1.55 -3.11
N VAL A 62 2.09 -2.41 -2.49
CA VAL A 62 2.52 -3.32 -1.40
C VAL A 62 2.45 -4.79 -1.83
N GLY A 63 2.00 -5.05 -3.05
CA GLY A 63 1.86 -6.40 -3.59
C GLY A 63 1.02 -6.40 -4.86
N HIS A 64 0.62 -7.59 -5.28
CA HIS A 64 -0.25 -7.81 -6.42
C HIS A 64 -1.07 -9.09 -6.25
N LEU A 65 -2.19 -9.16 -6.95
CA LEU A 65 -2.98 -10.38 -7.12
C LEU A 65 -2.70 -10.96 -8.50
N ASP A 66 -2.25 -12.20 -8.55
CA ASP A 66 -2.12 -12.94 -9.79
C ASP A 66 -3.37 -13.80 -10.01
N ILE A 67 -4.06 -13.51 -11.12
CA ILE A 67 -5.30 -14.19 -11.47
C ILE A 67 -4.97 -15.17 -12.58
N THR A 68 -5.04 -16.45 -12.24
CA THR A 68 -4.73 -17.55 -13.15
C THR A 68 -6.02 -18.29 -13.49
N TYR A 69 -6.27 -18.48 -14.78
CA TYR A 69 -7.42 -19.24 -15.27
C TYR A 69 -6.91 -20.32 -16.21
N ARG A 70 -7.28 -21.57 -15.97
CA ARG A 70 -6.83 -22.73 -16.77
C ARG A 70 -5.31 -22.75 -16.97
N ASN A 71 -4.56 -22.49 -15.89
CA ASN A 71 -3.10 -22.46 -15.89
C ASN A 71 -2.46 -21.34 -16.75
N GLN A 72 -3.24 -20.34 -17.17
CA GLN A 72 -2.76 -19.15 -17.87
C GLN A 72 -2.98 -17.90 -17.00
N LEU A 73 -1.94 -17.08 -16.85
CA LEU A 73 -2.04 -15.78 -16.19
C LEU A 73 -2.92 -14.86 -17.05
N GLN A 74 -4.11 -14.50 -16.54
CA GLN A 74 -5.05 -13.63 -17.26
C GLN A 74 -4.80 -12.16 -16.95
N GLY A 75 -4.29 -11.87 -15.76
CA GLY A 75 -4.04 -10.51 -15.34
C GLY A 75 -3.45 -10.43 -13.96
N GLN A 76 -2.81 -9.30 -13.69
CA GLN A 76 -2.25 -8.94 -12.41
C GLN A 76 -2.91 -7.66 -11.91
N VAL A 77 -3.35 -7.65 -10.66
CA VAL A 77 -3.99 -6.50 -10.03
C VAL A 77 -3.07 -5.96 -8.94
N PRO A 78 -2.48 -4.77 -9.11
CA PRO A 78 -1.61 -4.21 -8.09
C PRO A 78 -2.41 -3.84 -6.83
N LEU A 79 -1.85 -4.22 -5.68
CA LEU A 79 -2.36 -3.90 -4.35
C LEU A 79 -1.65 -2.65 -3.85
N VAL A 80 -2.42 -1.64 -3.45
CA VAL A 80 -1.89 -0.35 -3.02
C VAL A 80 -2.32 -0.03 -1.60
N ALA A 81 -1.44 0.66 -0.86
CA ALA A 81 -1.74 1.19 0.45
C ALA A 81 -2.87 2.22 0.38
N THR A 82 -3.84 2.13 1.28
CA THR A 82 -5.00 3.04 1.32
C THR A 82 -4.73 4.31 2.15
N GLU A 83 -3.66 4.29 2.93
CA GLU A 83 -3.30 5.30 3.92
C GLU A 83 -1.80 5.62 3.86
N ASP A 84 -1.44 6.83 4.31
CA ASP A 84 -0.06 7.29 4.43
C ASP A 84 0.48 7.00 5.83
N ILE A 85 1.61 6.27 5.91
CA ILE A 85 2.31 5.96 7.15
C ILE A 85 3.67 6.63 7.13
N VAL A 86 3.81 7.74 7.84
CA VAL A 86 5.11 8.41 8.01
C VAL A 86 5.99 7.66 9.00
N ARG A 87 7.33 7.82 8.90
CA ARG A 87 8.23 7.30 9.94
C ARG A 87 7.99 8.03 11.26
N GLY A 88 8.00 7.32 12.39
CA GLY A 88 7.82 7.93 13.71
C GLY A 88 8.82 9.05 14.03
N ASN A 89 10.03 9.00 13.45
CA ASN A 89 11.06 10.02 13.66
C ASN A 89 11.06 11.16 12.63
N TRP A 90 10.27 11.06 11.56
CA TRP A 90 10.26 12.05 10.46
C TRP A 90 9.76 13.42 10.93
N LEU A 91 8.65 13.45 11.69
CA LEU A 91 8.09 14.69 12.21
C LEU A 91 9.08 15.42 13.14
N LYS A 92 9.83 14.68 13.97
CA LYS A 92 10.85 15.25 14.85
C LYS A 92 11.99 15.90 14.07
N ILE A 93 12.45 15.24 13.00
CA ILE A 93 13.51 15.77 12.12
C ILE A 93 13.02 17.04 11.43
N LEU A 94 11.79 17.05 10.90
CA LEU A 94 11.20 18.24 10.29
C LEU A 94 11.11 19.42 11.27
N TRP A 95 10.68 19.16 12.51
CA TRP A 95 10.63 20.19 13.55
C TRP A 95 12.01 20.72 13.94
N GLN A 96 13.02 19.86 14.04
CA GLN A 96 14.40 20.29 14.30
C GLN A 96 14.89 21.23 13.19
N ILE A 97 14.74 20.82 11.94
CA ILE A 97 15.10 21.64 10.78
C ILE A 97 14.39 22.99 10.86
N VAL A 98 13.04 23.01 10.94
CA VAL A 98 12.27 24.26 11.02
C VAL A 98 12.76 25.14 12.18
N SER A 99 12.96 24.59 13.37
CA SER A 99 13.43 25.35 14.54
C SER A 99 14.82 25.97 14.36
N GLU A 100 15.75 25.26 13.71
CA GLU A 100 17.09 25.77 13.43
C GLU A 100 17.06 26.90 12.39
N PHE A 101 16.22 26.76 11.36
CA PHE A 101 16.02 27.81 10.35
C PHE A 101 15.42 29.08 10.97
N PHE A 102 14.43 28.96 11.86
CA PHE A 102 13.84 30.10 12.57
C PHE A 102 14.84 30.74 13.55
N ASN A 103 15.57 29.95 14.36
CA ASN A 103 16.58 30.49 15.28
C ASN A 103 17.70 31.23 14.53
N LYS A 104 18.11 30.74 13.37
CA LYS A 104 19.13 31.38 12.53
C LYS A 104 18.62 32.68 11.90
N MET A 105 17.35 32.75 11.53
CA MET A 105 16.73 33.96 11.00
C MET A 105 16.55 35.05 12.08
N ILE A 106 16.09 34.67 13.28
CA ILE A 106 15.86 35.62 14.38
C ILE A 106 17.18 36.21 14.91
N ARG A 107 18.26 35.44 14.94
CA ARG A 107 19.59 35.92 15.34
C ARG A 107 20.30 36.80 14.31
N PHE A 108 19.85 36.86 13.06
CA PHE A 108 20.46 37.69 12.02
C PHE A 108 19.95 39.15 12.04
N ASN A 109 18.89 39.45 12.80
CA ASN A 109 18.33 40.80 12.96
C ASN A 109 18.65 41.44 14.32
N SER A 110 19.74 41.03 14.98
CA SER A 110 20.26 41.67 16.19
C SER A 110 21.77 41.80 16.18
#